data_AF-H3BPA2-F1
#
_entry.id   AF-H3BPA2-F1
#
_cell.length_a   1.000
_cell.length_b   1.000
_cell.length_c   1.000
_cell.angle_alpha   90.00
_cell.angle_beta   90.00
_cell.angle_gamma   90.00
#
_symmetry.space_group_name_H-M   'P 1'
#
loop_
_entity.id
_entity.type
_entity.pdbx_description
1 polymer ?
#
loop_
_entity_poly.entity_id
_entity_poly.type
_entity_poly.pdbx_seq_one_letter_code
_entity_poly.pdbx_strand_id
1 'polypeptide(L)'
;MDIIFGRNRKEQLEPVRAKVTGKIPAWLQGTLLRNGPGMHTVGESRYNHWFDGLALLHSFTIRDGEVYYRSKYLRSDTYNTNIEANRIVVSEFGTMAYPDPCKNIFSKAFSYLSHTIPDFTDNCLINIMKCGEDFYATSETNYIRKINPQTLETLEKVSTHM
;
A
#
# COMPACT_ATOMS: atom_id res chain seq x y z
N MET A 1 8.02 -21.93 -13.69
CA MET A 1 8.46 -20.61 -13.21
C MET A 1 7.38 -20.10 -12.28
N ASP A 2 7.63 -20.08 -10.97
CA ASP A 2 6.69 -19.46 -10.04
C ASP A 2 6.60 -17.97 -10.37
N ILE A 3 5.41 -17.53 -10.80
CA ILE A 3 5.16 -16.11 -11.04
C ILE A 3 5.19 -15.44 -9.66
N ILE A 4 6.32 -14.80 -9.34
CA ILE A 4 6.51 -14.04 -8.09
C ILE A 4 5.54 -12.86 -8.05
N PHE A 5 5.21 -12.31 -9.23
CA PHE A 5 4.30 -11.19 -9.42
C PHE A 5 2.83 -11.61 -9.33
N GLY A 6 1.96 -10.74 -8.81
CA GLY A 6 0.52 -11.00 -8.82
C GLY A 6 -0.05 -11.86 -7.68
N ARG A 7 0.76 -12.32 -6.73
CA ARG A 7 0.28 -13.06 -5.54
C ARG A 7 0.09 -12.11 -4.36
N ASN A 8 -0.98 -12.34 -3.59
CA ASN A 8 -1.19 -11.66 -2.31
C ASN A 8 -0.13 -12.10 -1.30
N ARG A 9 0.40 -11.14 -0.53
CA ARG A 9 1.37 -11.37 0.53
C ARG A 9 0.65 -11.42 1.88
N LYS A 10 1.18 -12.20 2.81
CA LYS A 10 0.78 -12.11 4.21
C LYS A 10 1.63 -11.04 4.88
N GLU A 11 0.99 -10.22 5.70
CA GLU A 11 1.69 -9.26 6.54
C GLU A 11 2.53 -9.99 7.59
N GLN A 12 3.64 -9.37 7.98
CA GLN A 12 4.44 -9.80 9.11
C GLN A 12 4.45 -8.68 10.14
N LEU A 13 3.39 -8.66 10.96
CA LEU A 13 3.10 -7.57 11.90
C LEU A 13 4.14 -7.48 13.02
N GLU A 14 4.56 -8.64 13.56
CA GLU A 14 5.65 -8.72 14.52
C GLU A 14 6.99 -8.92 13.80
N PRO A 15 8.06 -8.20 14.21
CA PRO A 15 9.35 -8.30 13.56
C PRO A 15 9.90 -9.72 13.66
N VAL A 16 10.24 -10.31 12.51
CA VAL A 16 10.88 -11.62 12.45
C VAL A 16 12.37 -11.46 12.24
N ARG A 17 13.15 -12.20 13.02
CA ARG A 17 14.60 -12.24 12.85
C ARG A 17 14.94 -12.99 11.55
N ALA A 18 15.69 -12.33 10.67
CA ALA A 18 16.17 -12.94 9.44
C ALA A 18 17.40 -13.83 9.69
N LYS A 19 17.55 -14.88 8.88
CA LYS A 19 18.79 -15.68 8.83
C LYS A 19 19.85 -14.91 8.05
N VAL A 20 20.87 -14.42 8.74
CA VAL A 20 22.00 -13.72 8.12
C VAL A 20 23.03 -14.72 7.61
N THR A 21 23.45 -14.57 6.36
CA THR A 21 24.58 -15.30 5.76
C THR A 21 25.69 -14.31 5.42
N GLY A 22 26.93 -14.58 5.84
CA GLY A 22 28.04 -13.62 5.75
C GLY A 22 28.13 -12.72 6.99
N LYS A 23 28.76 -11.55 6.85
CA LYS A 23 28.96 -10.59 7.96
C LYS A 23 28.42 -9.22 7.58
N ILE A 24 27.47 -8.72 8.37
CA ILE A 24 26.97 -7.35 8.22
C ILE A 24 28.03 -6.38 8.77
N PRO A 25 28.39 -5.30 8.04
CA PRO A 25 29.32 -4.30 8.55
C PRO A 25 28.82 -3.65 9.83
N ALA A 26 29.70 -3.51 10.85
CA ALA A 26 29.32 -2.99 12.15
C ALA A 26 28.80 -1.53 12.13
N TRP A 27 29.21 -0.76 11.12
CA TRP A 27 28.75 0.61 10.89
C TRP A 27 27.34 0.69 10.29
N LEU A 28 26.81 -0.40 9.72
CA LEU A 28 25.49 -0.42 9.11
C LEU A 28 24.45 -0.64 10.19
N GLN A 29 23.88 0.46 10.68
CA GLN A 29 22.90 0.50 11.75
C GLN A 29 21.74 1.38 11.29
N GLY A 30 20.50 0.89 11.34
CA GLY A 30 19.34 1.66 10.90
C GLY A 30 18.22 0.79 10.33
N THR A 31 17.27 1.43 9.64
CA THR A 31 16.13 0.73 9.02
C THR A 31 16.04 1.08 7.55
N LEU A 32 16.08 0.04 6.71
CA LEU A 32 15.72 0.17 5.29
C LEU A 32 14.21 0.05 5.15
N LEU A 33 13.58 1.09 4.64
CA LEU A 33 12.16 1.10 4.28
C LEU A 33 11.99 0.91 2.78
N ARG A 34 11.08 0.02 2.39
CA ARG A 34 10.70 -0.23 1.00
C ARG A 34 9.19 -0.29 0.91
N ASN A 35 8.68 0.00 -0.28
CA ASN A 35 7.27 -0.05 -0.61
C ASN A 35 7.09 -0.76 -1.95
N GLY A 36 5.89 -1.29 -2.18
CA GLY A 36 5.53 -1.95 -3.43
C GLY A 36 4.18 -2.65 -3.34
N PRO A 37 3.71 -3.25 -4.44
CA PRO A 37 2.40 -3.90 -4.48
C PRO A 37 2.44 -5.24 -3.74
N GLY A 38 1.57 -5.40 -2.74
CA GLY A 38 1.46 -6.63 -1.94
C GLY A 38 0.17 -7.41 -2.14
N MET A 39 -0.89 -6.82 -2.70
CA MET A 39 -2.18 -7.49 -2.91
C MET A 39 -2.67 -7.20 -4.32
N HIS A 40 -2.84 -8.24 -5.14
CA HIS A 40 -3.26 -8.10 -6.54
C HIS A 40 -4.67 -8.64 -6.78
N THR A 41 -5.30 -9.23 -5.76
CA THR A 41 -6.66 -9.77 -5.79
C THR A 41 -7.38 -9.40 -4.50
N VAL A 42 -8.62 -8.94 -4.61
CA VAL A 42 -9.51 -8.62 -3.48
C VAL A 42 -10.84 -9.32 -3.75
N GLY A 43 -11.23 -10.26 -2.89
CA GLY A 43 -12.31 -11.20 -3.20
C GLY A 43 -12.04 -11.92 -4.53
N GLU A 44 -13.02 -11.87 -5.44
CA GLU A 44 -12.90 -12.43 -6.79
C GLU A 44 -12.35 -11.44 -7.83
N SER A 45 -12.17 -10.17 -7.47
CA SER A 45 -11.67 -9.14 -8.36
C SER A 45 -10.15 -9.10 -8.39
N ARG A 46 -9.57 -8.80 -9.56
CA ARG A 46 -8.13 -8.80 -9.81
C ARG A 46 -7.70 -7.50 -10.47
N TYR A 47 -6.56 -6.98 -10.03
CA TYR A 47 -5.88 -5.86 -10.66
C TYR A 47 -5.21 -6.26 -11.98
N ASN A 48 -5.31 -5.41 -13.00
CA ASN A 48 -4.82 -5.63 -14.35
C ASN A 48 -3.39 -5.16 -14.58
N HIS A 49 -2.91 -4.21 -13.76
CA HIS A 49 -1.56 -3.65 -13.89
C HIS A 49 -0.73 -3.86 -12.63
N TRP A 50 0.59 -3.95 -12.78
CA TRP A 50 1.51 -4.17 -11.66
C TRP A 50 1.45 -3.02 -10.64
N PHE A 51 1.23 -1.79 -11.11
CA PHE A 51 1.12 -0.61 -10.24
C PHE A 51 -0.22 -0.45 -9.53
N ASP A 52 -1.17 -1.37 -9.73
CA ASP A 52 -2.50 -1.22 -9.11
C ASP A 52 -2.63 -2.01 -7.80
N GLY A 53 -1.67 -2.89 -7.51
CA GLY A 53 -1.73 -3.70 -6.29
C GLY A 53 -1.67 -2.84 -5.03
N LEU A 54 -2.43 -3.23 -3.99
CA LEU A 54 -2.46 -2.47 -2.74
C LEU A 54 -1.07 -2.43 -2.09
N ALA A 55 -0.66 -1.24 -1.67
CA ALA A 55 0.66 -0.93 -1.13
C ALA A 55 0.98 -1.76 0.13
N LEU A 56 2.16 -2.40 0.13
CA LEU A 56 2.74 -3.13 1.23
C LEU A 56 4.06 -2.47 1.63
N LEU A 57 4.12 -1.99 2.86
CA LEU A 57 5.32 -1.43 3.45
C LEU A 57 6.19 -2.57 3.97
N HIS A 58 7.50 -2.43 3.79
CA HIS A 58 8.52 -3.37 4.24
C HIS A 58 9.57 -2.61 5.05
N SER A 59 9.97 -3.14 6.20
CA SER A 59 11.14 -2.67 6.93
C SER A 59 12.15 -3.79 7.17
N PHE A 60 13.43 -3.43 7.06
CA PHE A 60 14.57 -4.24 7.49
C PHE A 60 15.38 -3.42 8.49
N THR A 61 15.19 -3.70 9.78
CA THR A 61 15.93 -3.04 10.85
C THR A 61 17.21 -3.82 11.11
N ILE A 62 18.34 -3.16 10.91
CA ILE A 62 19.68 -3.72 11.10
C ILE A 62 20.24 -3.13 12.38
N ARG A 63 20.57 -4.02 13.32
CA ARG A 63 21.21 -3.64 14.58
C ARG A 63 22.18 -4.71 15.04
N ASP A 64 23.41 -4.30 15.35
CA ASP A 64 24.44 -5.16 15.97
C ASP A 64 24.68 -6.49 15.22
N GLY A 65 24.65 -6.42 13.88
CA GLY A 65 24.83 -7.58 13.00
C GLY A 65 23.58 -8.46 12.82
N GLU A 66 22.47 -8.12 13.47
CA GLU A 66 21.17 -8.77 13.31
C GLU A 66 20.25 -7.98 12.37
N VAL A 67 19.31 -8.67 11.73
CA VAL A 67 18.30 -8.07 10.85
C VAL A 67 16.93 -8.56 11.26
N TYR A 68 16.00 -7.62 11.42
CA TYR A 68 14.60 -7.87 11.71
C TYR A 68 13.74 -7.36 10.56
N TYR A 69 12.87 -8.23 10.04
CA TYR A 69 11.94 -7.90 8.96
C TYR A 69 10.52 -7.72 9.50
N ARG A 70 9.82 -6.71 9.00
CA ARG A 70 8.38 -6.48 9.25
C ARG A 70 7.72 -6.05 7.95
N SER A 71 6.43 -6.38 7.79
CA SER A 71 5.62 -5.84 6.71
C SER A 71 4.18 -5.59 7.13
N LYS A 72 3.63 -4.50 6.61
CA LYS A 72 2.26 -4.05 6.90
C LYS A 72 1.70 -3.36 5.65
N TYR A 73 0.51 -3.75 5.23
CA TYR A 73 -0.20 -3.05 4.18
C TYR A 73 -0.50 -1.62 4.64
N LEU A 74 -0.36 -0.68 3.72
CA LEU A 74 -0.78 0.68 3.95
C LEU A 74 -2.31 0.69 4.09
N ARG A 75 -2.81 1.06 5.27
CA ARG A 75 -4.25 1.18 5.56
C ARG A 75 -4.81 2.48 4.97
N SER A 76 -4.64 2.65 3.67
CA SER A 76 -5.19 3.77 2.90
C SER A 76 -6.72 3.67 2.82
N ASP A 77 -7.39 4.75 2.39
CA ASP A 77 -8.83 4.72 2.18
C ASP A 77 -9.15 3.68 1.11
N THR A 78 -8.32 3.61 0.06
CA THR A 78 -8.42 2.62 -1.01
C THR A 78 -8.30 1.19 -0.47
N TYR A 79 -7.33 0.90 0.39
CA TYR A 79 -7.19 -0.40 1.04
C TYR A 79 -8.43 -0.74 1.85
N ASN A 80 -8.85 0.14 2.76
CA ASN A 80 -9.96 -0.13 3.67
C ASN A 80 -11.28 -0.33 2.90
N THR A 81 -11.54 0.52 1.91
CA THR A 81 -12.77 0.46 1.09
C THR A 81 -12.83 -0.84 0.28
N ASN A 82 -11.71 -1.23 -0.37
CA ASN A 82 -11.68 -2.47 -1.16
C ASN A 82 -11.82 -3.72 -0.28
N ILE A 83 -11.18 -3.74 0.90
CA ILE A 83 -11.27 -4.86 1.84
C ILE A 83 -12.67 -4.97 2.44
N GLU A 84 -13.28 -3.86 2.85
CA GLU A 84 -14.65 -3.83 3.38
C GLU A 84 -15.67 -4.31 2.33
N ALA A 85 -15.50 -3.87 1.07
CA ALA A 85 -16.36 -4.31 -0.03
C ALA A 85 -16.07 -5.74 -0.53
N ASN A 86 -14.97 -6.35 -0.07
CA ASN A 86 -14.44 -7.62 -0.58
C ASN A 86 -14.32 -7.66 -2.12
N ARG A 87 -14.01 -6.51 -2.74
CA ARG A 87 -13.78 -6.34 -4.19
C ARG A 87 -13.14 -4.98 -4.48
N ILE A 88 -12.54 -4.81 -5.66
CA ILE A 88 -11.99 -3.54 -6.13
C ILE A 88 -13.14 -2.58 -6.46
N VAL A 89 -13.27 -1.52 -5.65
CA VAL A 89 -14.29 -0.47 -5.79
C VAL A 89 -13.68 0.93 -5.97
N VAL A 90 -12.36 1.06 -5.79
CA VAL A 90 -11.59 2.26 -6.12
C VAL A 90 -10.75 1.98 -7.37
N SER A 91 -10.83 2.87 -8.36
CA SER A 91 -10.05 2.76 -9.60
C SER A 91 -8.58 3.06 -9.36
N GLU A 92 -7.72 2.29 -10.01
CA GLU A 92 -6.25 2.44 -10.01
C GLU A 92 -5.76 2.75 -11.43
N PHE A 93 -4.44 2.87 -11.61
CA PHE A 93 -3.80 3.27 -12.86
C PHE A 93 -4.27 2.45 -14.09
N GLY A 94 -4.27 1.11 -13.98
CA GLY A 94 -4.66 0.21 -15.07
C GLY A 94 -5.95 -0.57 -14.81
N THR A 95 -6.65 -0.31 -13.72
CA THR A 95 -7.84 -1.06 -13.30
C THR A 95 -8.96 -0.12 -12.93
N MET A 96 -10.00 -0.05 -13.78
CA MET A 96 -11.21 0.68 -13.46
C MET A 96 -12.08 -0.11 -12.48
N ALA A 97 -12.54 0.54 -11.42
CA ALA A 97 -13.57 -0.02 -10.56
C ALA A 97 -14.92 -0.04 -11.28
N TYR A 98 -15.62 -1.16 -11.19
CA TYR A 98 -16.98 -1.27 -11.71
C TYR A 98 -18.01 -0.98 -10.60
N PRO A 99 -19.09 -0.22 -10.92
CA PRO A 99 -20.18 0.00 -9.99
C PRO A 99 -20.76 -1.33 -9.52
N ASP A 100 -21.15 -1.38 -8.24
CA ASP A 100 -21.77 -2.57 -7.67
C ASP A 100 -22.99 -3.02 -8.50
N PRO A 101 -23.03 -4.26 -9.03
CA PRO A 101 -24.20 -4.74 -9.74
C PRO A 101 -25.45 -4.79 -8.84
N CYS A 102 -25.27 -4.91 -7.51
CA CYS A 102 -26.33 -4.98 -6.51
C CYS A 102 -26.83 -3.60 -6.04
N LYS A 103 -26.24 -2.49 -6.50
CA LYS A 103 -26.74 -1.14 -6.19
C LYS A 103 -27.95 -0.79 -7.09
N ASN A 104 -29.04 -0.34 -6.47
CA ASN A 104 -30.27 0.14 -7.11
C ASN A 104 -30.00 1.22 -8.19
N ILE A 105 -30.94 1.40 -9.13
CA ILE A 105 -30.83 2.38 -10.24
C ILE A 105 -30.49 3.80 -9.74
N PHE A 106 -31.05 4.21 -8.59
CA PHE A 106 -30.75 5.49 -7.97
C PHE A 106 -29.31 5.60 -7.44
N SER A 107 -28.75 4.54 -6.87
CA SER A 107 -27.35 4.52 -6.45
C SER A 107 -26.38 4.34 -7.62
N LYS A 108 -26.80 3.72 -8.73
CA LYS A 108 -26.06 3.78 -10.00
C LYS A 108 -26.02 5.21 -10.54
N ALA A 109 -27.16 5.91 -10.59
CA ALA A 109 -27.22 7.31 -11.02
C ALA A 109 -26.40 8.23 -10.11
N PHE A 110 -26.45 8.03 -8.78
CA PHE A 110 -25.61 8.76 -7.83
C PHE A 110 -24.12 8.43 -8.01
N SER A 111 -23.76 7.17 -8.29
CA SER A 111 -22.38 6.78 -8.63
C SER A 111 -21.90 7.54 -9.87
N TYR A 112 -22.69 7.57 -10.94
CA TYR A 112 -22.38 8.35 -12.15
C TYR A 112 -22.25 9.85 -11.86
N LEU A 113 -23.08 10.40 -10.98
CA LEU A 113 -23.03 11.81 -10.59
C LEU A 113 -21.82 12.11 -9.69
N SER A 114 -21.45 11.23 -8.76
CA SER A 114 -20.28 11.37 -7.88
C SER A 114 -18.96 11.16 -8.61
N HIS A 115 -18.96 10.48 -9.77
CA HIS A 115 -17.79 10.36 -10.65
C HIS A 115 -17.44 11.66 -11.41
N THR A 116 -18.16 12.77 -11.20
CA THR A 116 -17.84 14.05 -11.84
C THR A 116 -16.56 14.71 -11.30
N ILE A 117 -16.02 14.23 -10.18
CA ILE A 117 -14.65 14.49 -9.74
C ILE A 117 -14.03 13.13 -9.40
N PRO A 118 -13.03 12.63 -10.14
CA PRO A 118 -12.33 11.44 -9.73
C PRO A 118 -11.55 11.78 -8.44
N ASP A 119 -12.02 11.31 -7.30
CA ASP A 119 -11.16 11.22 -6.13
C ASP A 119 -10.04 10.25 -6.47
N PHE A 120 -8.84 10.79 -6.68
CA PHE A 120 -7.68 10.00 -7.01
C PHE A 120 -7.38 9.00 -5.88
N THR A 121 -6.89 7.82 -6.28
CA THR A 121 -6.44 6.80 -5.32
C THR A 121 -5.39 7.37 -4.36
N ASP A 122 -5.45 6.91 -3.13
CA ASP A 122 -4.43 7.12 -2.11
C ASP A 122 -3.63 5.84 -1.84
N ASN A 123 -3.67 4.88 -2.76
CA ASN A 123 -2.80 3.71 -2.81
C ASN A 123 -1.35 4.14 -3.08
N CYS A 124 -0.67 4.57 -2.03
CA CYS A 124 0.69 5.10 -2.09
C CYS A 124 1.72 3.97 -2.17
N LEU A 125 1.82 3.26 -3.29
CA LEU A 125 2.66 2.05 -3.42
C LEU A 125 4.09 2.27 -3.95
N ILE A 126 4.41 3.46 -4.46
CA ILE A 126 5.59 3.67 -5.32
C ILE A 126 6.85 3.88 -4.49
N ASN A 127 6.82 4.82 -3.54
CA ASN A 127 8.02 5.17 -2.77
C ASN A 127 7.69 5.57 -1.33
N ILE A 128 8.74 5.80 -0.54
CA ILE A 128 8.70 6.41 0.78
C ILE A 128 9.67 7.59 0.79
N MET A 129 9.20 8.76 1.21
CA MET A 129 10.01 9.96 1.35
C MET A 129 10.07 10.43 2.81
N LYS A 130 11.19 11.04 3.20
CA LYS A 130 11.31 11.77 4.47
C LYS A 130 11.14 13.27 4.20
N CYS A 131 10.25 13.93 4.93
CA CYS A 131 10.05 15.38 4.87
C CYS A 131 10.04 15.93 6.31
N GLY A 132 11.03 16.76 6.66
CA GLY A 132 11.27 17.10 8.06
C GLY A 132 11.57 15.83 8.86
N GLU A 133 10.88 15.62 9.98
CA GLU A 133 10.99 14.40 10.79
C GLU A 133 10.00 13.29 10.39
N ASP A 134 9.09 13.58 9.48
CA ASP A 134 8.01 12.68 9.10
C ASP A 134 8.35 11.84 7.88
N PHE A 135 7.75 10.65 7.81
CA PHE A 135 7.88 9.72 6.68
C PHE A 135 6.53 9.58 5.98
N TYR A 136 6.56 9.60 4.65
CA TYR A 136 5.36 9.53 3.81
C TYR A 136 5.52 8.45 2.76
N ALA A 137 4.56 7.54 2.67
CA ALA A 137 4.37 6.70 1.49
C ALA A 137 3.76 7.56 0.37
N THR A 138 4.23 7.38 -0.87
CA THR A 138 3.81 8.17 -2.02
C THR A 138 3.44 7.30 -3.23
N SER A 139 2.57 7.86 -4.08
CA SER A 139 2.36 7.45 -5.47
C SER A 139 2.50 8.68 -6.37
N GLU A 140 1.84 8.68 -7.53
CA GLU A 140 1.85 9.79 -8.51
C GLU A 140 0.56 10.63 -8.45
N THR A 141 -0.25 10.47 -7.40
CA THR A 141 -1.44 11.29 -7.14
C THR A 141 -1.13 12.43 -6.15
N ASN A 142 -2.13 13.28 -5.89
CA ASN A 142 -2.01 14.37 -4.91
C ASN A 142 -2.14 13.92 -3.45
N TYR A 143 -2.39 12.64 -3.19
CA TYR A 143 -2.47 12.12 -1.84
C TYR A 143 -1.18 11.40 -1.45
N ILE A 144 -0.65 11.76 -0.30
CA ILE A 144 0.43 11.04 0.37
C ILE A 144 -0.06 10.54 1.72
N ARG A 145 0.53 9.45 2.21
CA ARG A 145 0.16 8.84 3.49
C ARG A 145 1.33 8.90 4.45
N LYS A 146 1.17 9.62 5.56
CA LYS A 146 2.16 9.58 6.62
C LYS A 146 2.22 8.19 7.23
N ILE A 147 3.42 7.74 7.56
CA ILE A 147 3.65 6.44 8.16
C ILE A 147 4.59 6.55 9.37
N ASN A 148 4.41 5.68 10.34
CA ASN A 148 5.40 5.47 11.38
C ASN A 148 6.52 4.56 10.84
N PRO A 149 7.78 5.02 10.74
CA PRO A 149 8.85 4.24 10.12
C PRO A 149 9.31 3.04 10.97
N GLN A 150 9.01 3.01 12.28
CA GLN A 150 9.35 1.89 13.16
C GLN A 150 8.25 0.83 13.20
N THR A 151 6.98 1.24 13.21
CA THR A 151 5.81 0.33 13.33
C THR A 151 5.15 -0.02 12.00
N LEU A 152 5.46 0.73 10.94
CA LEU A 152 4.77 0.71 9.64
C LEU A 152 3.27 1.05 9.74
N GLU A 153 2.84 1.68 10.83
CA GLU A 153 1.47 2.16 10.97
C GLU A 153 1.18 3.28 9.99
N THR A 154 0.01 3.19 9.35
CA THR A 154 -0.54 4.26 8.53
C THR A 154 -1.16 5.32 9.43
N LEU A 155 -0.80 6.58 9.19
CA LEU A 155 -1.28 7.74 9.92
C LEU A 155 -2.15 8.59 8.97
N GLU A 156 -2.00 9.91 9.03
CA GLU A 156 -2.81 10.86 8.28
C GLU A 156 -2.65 10.75 6.75
N LYS A 157 -3.76 11.01 6.06
CA LYS A 157 -3.80 11.34 4.63
C LYS A 157 -3.52 12.82 4.49
N VAL A 158 -2.58 13.17 3.61
CA VAL A 158 -2.25 14.57 3.32
C VAL A 158 -2.50 14.83 1.84
N SER A 159 -3.24 15.90 1.55
CA SER A 159 -3.35 16.44 0.19
C SER A 159 -2.17 17.38 -0.05
N THR A 160 -1.48 17.21 -1.16
CA THR A 160 -0.37 18.08 -1.57
C THR A 160 -0.82 19.31 -2.36
N HIS A 161 -2.11 19.45 -2.65
CA HIS A 161 -2.67 20.70 -3.18
C HIS A 161 -2.78 21.73 -2.04
N MET A 162 -2.20 22.92 -2.26
CA MET A 162 -2.51 24.13 -1.49
C MET A 162 -3.89 24.66 -1.86
#